data_AF-A0A940NQY7-F1
#
_entry.id   AF-A0A940NQY7-F1
#
_cell.length_a   1.000
_cell.length_b   1.000
_cell.length_c   1.000
_cell.angle_alpha   90.00
_cell.angle_beta   90.00
_cell.angle_gamma   90.00
#
_symmetry.space_group_name_H-M   'P 1'
#
loop_
_entity.id
_entity.type
_entity.pdbx_description
1 polymer ?
#
loop_
_entity_poly.entity_id
_entity_poly.type
_entity_poly.pdbx_seq_one_letter_code
_entity_poly.pdbx_strand_id
1 'polypeptide(L)'
;MIMNKKGTVITIILIIFICYFYYRSNSQIYGNDKKSIIKVIQSIDSYKNKELIEVLKIVDIKNDRFVAFLYNNRPAYIQFVKNEQGNYRWTNAENGSGESLGLFHILLENHIDSKYRILLITNQENNIAKIIIKVNSQKIVKEISIGQKYVSMINIPKSKDNSYSFEYMYFDKDGRPIIQE
;
A
#
# COMPACT_ATOMS: atom_id res chain seq x y z
N MET A 1 41.26 -39.22 -7.46
CA MET A 1 40.08 -40.09 -7.24
C MET A 1 39.15 -39.90 -8.44
N ILE A 2 39.23 -40.78 -9.44
CA ILE A 2 38.45 -40.67 -10.68
C ILE A 2 37.01 -41.03 -10.32
N MET A 3 36.15 -40.02 -10.14
CA MET A 3 34.72 -40.25 -9.99
C MET A 3 34.24 -41.05 -11.20
N ASN A 4 33.62 -42.19 -10.93
CA ASN A 4 33.01 -43.05 -11.94
C ASN A 4 32.06 -42.20 -12.79
N LYS A 5 32.06 -42.30 -14.13
CA LYS A 5 31.30 -41.37 -15.02
C LYS A 5 29.83 -41.18 -14.60
N LYS A 6 29.21 -42.21 -14.00
CA LYS A 6 27.86 -42.17 -13.43
C LYS A 6 27.74 -41.29 -12.18
N GLY A 7 28.74 -41.30 -11.30
CA GLY A 7 28.81 -40.45 -10.11
C GLY A 7 28.94 -38.96 -10.44
N THR A 8 29.75 -38.62 -11.45
CA THR A 8 29.89 -37.23 -11.92
C THR A 8 28.59 -36.66 -12.48
N VAL A 9 27.82 -37.48 -13.21
CA VAL A 9 26.50 -37.08 -13.73
C VAL A 9 25.51 -36.80 -12.59
N ILE A 10 25.47 -37.66 -11.57
CA ILE A 10 24.58 -37.48 -10.41
C ILE A 10 24.94 -36.19 -9.65
N THR A 11 26.22 -35.92 -9.43
CA THR A 11 26.67 -34.69 -8.76
C THR A 11 26.29 -33.43 -9.54
N ILE A 12 26.42 -33.45 -10.87
CA ILE A 12 26.02 -32.31 -11.72
C ILE A 12 24.51 -32.07 -11.63
N ILE A 13 23.69 -33.13 -11.67
CA ILE A 13 22.23 -33.01 -11.52
C ILE A 13 21.87 -32.42 -10.16
N LEU A 14 22.54 -32.85 -9.09
CA LEU A 14 22.31 -32.33 -7.74
C LEU A 14 22.63 -30.83 -7.64
N ILE A 15 23.76 -30.39 -8.24
CA ILE A 15 24.15 -28.97 -8.28
C ILE A 15 23.13 -28.15 -9.07
N ILE A 16 22.67 -28.63 -10.23
CA ILE A 16 21.64 -27.95 -11.02
C ILE A 16 20.34 -27.83 -10.22
N PHE A 17 19.97 -28.87 -9.48
CA PHE A 17 18.76 -28.88 -8.65
C PHE A 17 18.86 -27.87 -7.49
N ILE A 18 20.01 -27.81 -6.81
CA ILE A 18 20.28 -26.82 -5.74
C ILE A 18 20.27 -25.40 -6.30
N CYS A 19 20.95 -25.15 -7.43
CA CYS A 19 20.95 -23.85 -8.10
C CYS A 19 19.54 -23.44 -8.55
N TYR A 20 18.75 -24.37 -9.06
CA TYR A 20 17.35 -24.14 -9.44
C TYR A 20 16.49 -23.76 -8.24
N PHE A 21 16.58 -24.51 -7.13
CA PHE A 21 15.86 -24.20 -5.89
C PHE A 21 16.29 -22.85 -5.31
N TYR A 22 17.59 -22.55 -5.31
CA TYR A 22 18.12 -21.27 -4.85
C TYR A 22 17.62 -20.10 -5.72
N TYR A 23 17.66 -20.24 -7.05
CA TYR A 23 17.20 -19.21 -7.99
C TYR A 23 15.68 -19.01 -7.90
N ARG A 24 14.90 -20.10 -7.76
CA ARG A 24 13.45 -20.05 -7.57
C ARG A 24 13.06 -19.48 -6.21
N SER A 25 13.84 -19.75 -5.16
CA SER A 25 13.62 -19.17 -3.83
C SER A 25 13.97 -17.67 -3.80
N ASN A 26 14.91 -17.21 -4.61
CA ASN A 26 15.33 -15.80 -4.68
C ASN A 26 14.54 -14.95 -5.67
N SER A 27 13.56 -15.50 -6.41
CA SER A 27 12.70 -14.70 -7.30
C SER A 27 11.63 -13.93 -6.51
N GLN A 28 11.98 -13.38 -5.35
CA GLN A 28 11.10 -12.47 -4.62
C GLN A 28 10.90 -11.23 -5.48
N ILE A 29 9.64 -10.94 -5.83
CA ILE A 29 9.30 -9.73 -6.57
C ILE A 29 9.33 -8.57 -5.57
N TYR A 30 10.23 -7.61 -5.81
CA TYR A 30 10.35 -6.40 -5.00
C TYR A 30 9.48 -5.27 -5.57
N GLY A 31 9.21 -4.24 -4.75
CA GLY A 31 8.48 -3.03 -5.13
C GLY A 31 9.40 -1.84 -5.41
N ASN A 32 10.54 -2.05 -6.05
CA ASN A 32 11.58 -1.03 -6.25
C ASN A 32 11.18 0.06 -7.27
N ASP A 33 10.45 -0.35 -8.29
CA ASP A 33 9.94 0.50 -9.38
C ASP A 33 8.47 0.21 -9.68
N LYS A 34 7.81 1.08 -10.44
CA LYS A 34 6.38 0.97 -10.76
C LYS A 34 6.00 -0.39 -11.39
N LYS A 35 6.82 -0.95 -12.29
CA LYS A 35 6.54 -2.23 -12.94
C LYS A 35 6.62 -3.37 -11.94
N SER A 36 7.63 -3.35 -11.09
CA SER A 36 7.83 -4.33 -10.02
C SER A 36 6.73 -4.25 -8.95
N ILE A 37 6.28 -3.04 -8.58
CA ILE A 37 5.13 -2.81 -7.69
C ILE A 37 3.85 -3.43 -8.26
N ILE A 38 3.54 -3.19 -9.54
CA ILE A 38 2.37 -3.78 -10.19
C ILE A 38 2.42 -5.32 -10.14
N LYS A 39 3.58 -5.90 -10.42
CA LYS A 39 3.76 -7.36 -10.32
C LYS A 39 3.53 -7.88 -8.90
N VAL A 40 4.00 -7.16 -7.88
CA VAL A 40 3.73 -7.53 -6.49
C VAL A 40 2.23 -7.47 -6.21
N ILE A 41 1.55 -6.38 -6.56
CA ILE A 41 0.09 -6.26 -6.37
C ILE A 41 -0.64 -7.42 -7.05
N GLN A 42 -0.31 -7.75 -8.31
CA GLN A 42 -0.91 -8.85 -9.06
C GLN A 42 -0.62 -10.24 -8.47
N SER A 43 0.45 -10.39 -7.69
CA SER A 43 0.82 -11.64 -7.02
C SER A 43 -0.01 -11.93 -5.77
N ILE A 44 -0.69 -10.92 -5.22
CA ILE A 44 -1.54 -11.06 -4.04
C ILE A 44 -2.89 -11.63 -4.47
N ASP A 45 -3.35 -12.71 -3.82
CA ASP A 45 -4.54 -13.46 -4.26
C ASP A 45 -5.82 -12.60 -4.35
N SER A 46 -6.02 -11.62 -3.47
CA SER A 46 -7.16 -10.68 -3.53
C SER A 46 -7.19 -9.79 -4.77
N TYR A 47 -6.05 -9.63 -5.45
CA TYR A 47 -5.88 -8.80 -6.64
C TYR A 47 -5.48 -9.62 -7.88
N LYS A 48 -5.40 -10.94 -7.74
CA LYS A 48 -5.04 -11.87 -8.82
C LYS A 48 -6.10 -11.83 -9.91
N ASN A 49 -5.66 -11.82 -11.17
CA ASN A 49 -6.51 -11.71 -12.37
C ASN A 49 -7.32 -10.40 -12.46
N LYS A 50 -6.97 -9.35 -11.70
CA LYS A 50 -7.55 -8.02 -11.87
C LYS A 50 -6.79 -7.27 -12.96
N GLU A 51 -7.52 -6.90 -14.02
CA GLU A 51 -6.92 -6.40 -15.26
C GLU A 51 -6.46 -4.94 -15.15
N LEU A 52 -7.01 -4.14 -14.23
CA LEU A 52 -6.75 -2.70 -14.15
C LEU A 52 -6.21 -2.31 -12.77
N ILE A 53 -4.88 -2.25 -12.67
CA ILE A 53 -4.16 -1.63 -11.57
C ILE A 53 -3.58 -0.30 -12.06
N GLU A 54 -3.97 0.78 -11.40
CA GLU A 54 -3.46 2.11 -11.70
C GLU A 54 -2.75 2.70 -10.49
N VAL A 55 -1.43 2.79 -10.54
CA VAL A 55 -0.64 3.45 -9.50
C VAL A 55 -0.84 4.96 -9.60
N LEU A 56 -1.39 5.56 -8.54
CA LEU A 56 -1.66 6.99 -8.45
C LEU A 56 -0.52 7.77 -7.82
N LYS A 57 0.05 7.25 -6.72
CA LYS A 57 1.12 7.93 -5.98
C LYS A 57 2.00 6.94 -5.25
N ILE A 58 3.30 7.21 -5.25
CA ILE A 58 4.30 6.52 -4.43
C ILE A 58 4.83 7.55 -3.43
N VAL A 59 4.80 7.19 -2.15
CA VAL A 59 5.29 8.03 -1.05
C VAL A 59 6.30 7.23 -0.25
N ASP A 60 7.53 7.70 -0.22
CA ASP A 60 8.61 7.10 0.55
C ASP A 60 8.82 7.90 1.85
N ILE A 61 8.81 7.20 2.99
CA ILE A 61 9.04 7.76 4.33
C ILE A 61 10.08 6.89 5.03
N LYS A 62 11.32 7.36 5.09
CA LYS A 62 12.48 6.58 5.57
C LYS A 62 12.59 5.24 4.82
N ASN A 63 12.29 4.12 5.51
CA ASN A 63 12.37 2.77 4.97
C ASN A 63 11.01 2.26 4.48
N ASP A 64 9.93 2.99 4.76
CA ASP A 64 8.59 2.63 4.30
C ASP A 64 8.28 3.26 2.95
N ARG A 65 7.63 2.50 2.09
CA ARG A 65 7.05 2.95 0.83
C ARG A 65 5.58 2.64 0.80
N PHE A 66 4.77 3.67 0.64
CA PHE A 66 3.32 3.57 0.49
C PHE A 66 2.95 3.83 -0.96
N VAL A 67 2.25 2.89 -1.57
CA VAL A 67 1.74 3.04 -2.92
C VAL A 67 0.23 3.12 -2.86
N ALA A 68 -0.31 4.29 -3.23
CA ALA A 68 -1.72 4.49 -3.48
C ALA A 68 -2.05 4.07 -4.91
N PHE A 69 -3.04 3.21 -5.08
CA PHE A 69 -3.46 2.73 -6.39
C PHE A 69 -4.98 2.53 -6.47
N LEU A 70 -5.47 2.41 -7.70
CA LEU A 70 -6.82 1.92 -7.96
C LEU A 70 -6.73 0.48 -8.46
N TYR A 71 -7.62 -0.38 -7.95
CA TYR A 71 -7.87 -1.70 -8.51
C TYR A 71 -9.31 -1.73 -9.00
N ASN A 72 -9.53 -1.93 -10.30
CA ASN A 72 -10.87 -1.84 -10.90
C ASN A 72 -11.61 -0.54 -10.47
N ASN A 73 -10.93 0.60 -10.58
CA ASN A 73 -11.40 1.92 -10.15
C ASN A 73 -11.63 2.09 -8.64
N ARG A 74 -11.39 1.08 -7.79
CA ARG A 74 -11.57 1.17 -6.34
C ARG A 74 -10.28 1.55 -5.63
N PRO A 75 -10.30 2.47 -4.64
CA PRO A 75 -9.14 2.83 -3.84
C PRO A 75 -8.50 1.64 -3.10
N ALA A 76 -7.18 1.54 -3.16
CA ALA A 76 -6.38 0.61 -2.36
C ALA A 76 -4.98 1.15 -2.09
N TYR A 77 -4.29 0.55 -1.13
CA TYR A 77 -2.88 0.81 -0.90
C TYR A 77 -2.08 -0.46 -0.61
N ILE A 78 -0.78 -0.38 -0.84
CA ILE A 78 0.19 -1.39 -0.46
C ILE A 78 1.40 -0.72 0.18
N GLN A 79 1.88 -1.32 1.27
CA GLN A 79 3.07 -0.91 2.00
C GLN A 79 4.23 -1.84 1.69
N PHE A 80 5.41 -1.25 1.55
CA PHE A 80 6.67 -1.96 1.46
C PHE A 80 7.65 -1.43 2.51
N VAL A 81 8.55 -2.30 2.97
CA VAL A 81 9.68 -1.97 3.83
C VAL A 81 10.99 -2.27 3.10
N LYS A 82 11.91 -1.30 3.13
CA LYS A 82 13.24 -1.42 2.56
C LYS A 82 14.11 -2.35 3.40
N ASN A 83 14.68 -3.38 2.78
CA ASN A 83 15.64 -4.27 3.43
C ASN A 83 17.08 -3.71 3.38
N GLU A 84 18.01 -4.41 4.01
CA GLU A 84 19.44 -4.02 4.09
C GLU A 84 20.11 -3.94 2.71
N GLN A 85 19.64 -4.73 1.74
CA GLN A 85 20.11 -4.70 0.36
C GLN A 85 19.50 -3.54 -0.46
N GLY A 86 18.66 -2.73 0.17
CA GLY A 86 18.01 -1.57 -0.43
C GLY A 86 16.75 -1.89 -1.24
N ASN A 87 16.25 -3.12 -1.19
CA ASN A 87 15.06 -3.57 -1.91
C ASN A 87 13.79 -3.45 -1.06
N TYR A 88 12.69 -3.06 -1.69
CA TYR A 88 11.39 -2.90 -1.05
C TYR A 88 10.59 -4.21 -1.06
N ARG A 89 10.36 -4.78 0.12
CA ARG A 89 9.53 -5.98 0.32
C ARG A 89 8.15 -5.58 0.79
N TRP A 90 7.10 -6.11 0.18
CA TRP A 90 5.74 -5.79 0.62
C TRP A 90 5.48 -6.36 2.01
N THR A 91 4.73 -5.64 2.84
CA THR A 91 4.40 -6.05 4.21
C THR A 91 2.90 -6.03 4.48
N ASN A 92 2.17 -5.09 3.89
CA ASN A 92 0.72 -4.98 4.05
C ASN A 92 0.06 -4.49 2.76
N ALA A 93 -1.18 -4.88 2.52
CA ALA A 93 -2.02 -4.33 1.46
C ALA A 93 -3.48 -4.34 1.90
N GLU A 94 -4.18 -3.23 1.69
CA GLU A 94 -5.59 -3.10 2.04
C GLU A 94 -6.36 -2.46 0.88
N ASN A 95 -7.63 -2.84 0.78
CA ASN A 95 -8.57 -2.25 -0.14
C ASN A 95 -9.63 -1.45 0.62
N GLY A 96 -10.13 -0.38 -0.01
CA GLY A 96 -11.13 0.48 0.60
C GLY A 96 -12.46 -0.24 0.73
N SER A 97 -13.19 0.03 1.81
CA SER A 97 -14.59 -0.38 1.97
C SER A 97 -15.55 0.43 1.10
N GLY A 98 -15.16 1.64 0.70
CA GLY A 98 -15.94 2.53 -0.17
C GLY A 98 -15.61 2.37 -1.65
N GLU A 99 -16.59 2.63 -2.52
CA GLU A 99 -16.42 2.46 -3.97
C GLU A 99 -15.55 3.55 -4.61
N SER A 100 -15.72 4.81 -4.18
CA SER A 100 -15.06 5.97 -4.79
C SER A 100 -14.06 6.71 -3.89
N LEU A 101 -14.10 6.45 -2.59
CA LEU A 101 -13.21 7.04 -1.59
C LEU A 101 -12.73 5.97 -0.59
N GLY A 102 -11.42 5.95 -0.34
CA GLY A 102 -10.77 5.10 0.65
C GLY A 102 -10.01 5.93 1.68
N LEU A 103 -10.23 5.63 2.96
CA LEU A 103 -9.47 6.15 4.09
C LEU A 103 -8.73 5.00 4.76
N PHE A 104 -7.41 5.01 4.68
CA PHE A 104 -6.57 3.95 5.20
C PHE A 104 -5.77 4.44 6.40
N HIS A 105 -5.92 3.76 7.53
CA HIS A 105 -5.20 4.07 8.75
C HIS A 105 -3.82 3.41 8.71
N ILE A 106 -2.78 4.22 8.60
CA ILE A 106 -1.40 3.76 8.49
C ILE A 106 -0.69 3.99 9.82
N LEU A 107 -0.12 2.92 10.36
CA LEU A 107 0.81 2.97 11.47
C LEU A 107 2.26 2.92 10.93
N LEU A 108 3.02 3.97 11.20
CA LEU A 108 4.45 4.02 10.93
C LEU A 108 5.21 3.46 12.14
N GLU A 109 5.62 2.19 12.06
CA GLU A 109 6.48 1.58 13.07
C GLU A 109 7.86 2.27 13.11
N ASN A 110 8.36 2.61 14.30
CA ASN A 110 9.68 3.22 14.53
C ASN A 110 9.86 4.72 14.16
N HIS A 111 8.78 5.52 14.17
CA HIS A 111 8.87 6.97 13.97
C HIS A 111 8.62 7.78 15.25
N ILE A 112 9.48 8.78 15.49
CA ILE A 112 9.54 9.64 16.70
C ILE A 112 8.37 10.65 16.72
N ASP A 113 7.98 11.13 15.53
CA ASP A 113 6.87 12.07 15.34
C ASP A 113 5.66 11.38 14.70
N SER A 114 4.47 11.63 15.27
CA SER A 114 3.14 11.09 14.90
C SER A 114 3.16 9.76 14.14
N LYS A 115 3.08 8.64 14.86
CA LYS A 115 3.04 7.29 14.27
C LYS A 115 1.83 7.05 13.37
N TYR A 116 0.74 7.79 13.58
CA TYR A 116 -0.51 7.59 12.87
C TYR A 116 -0.65 8.55 11.69
N ARG A 117 -1.00 8.00 10.53
CA ARG A 117 -1.37 8.76 9.33
C ARG A 117 -2.66 8.19 8.75
N ILE A 118 -3.38 9.02 8.02
CA ILE A 118 -4.48 8.56 7.17
C ILE A 118 -4.07 8.80 5.72
N LEU A 119 -4.08 7.74 4.91
CA LEU A 119 -3.97 7.84 3.47
C LEU A 119 -5.37 7.92 2.88
N LEU A 120 -5.66 9.06 2.26
CA LEU A 120 -6.91 9.35 1.57
C LEU A 120 -6.68 9.16 0.08
N ILE A 121 -7.51 8.34 -0.55
CA ILE A 121 -7.47 8.03 -1.98
C ILE A 121 -8.88 8.16 -2.55
N THR A 122 -9.04 8.87 -3.66
CA THR A 122 -10.31 8.92 -4.40
C THR A 122 -10.12 8.56 -5.86
N ASN A 123 -11.18 8.02 -6.45
CA ASN A 123 -11.30 7.83 -7.90
C ASN A 123 -12.04 9.01 -8.55
N GLN A 124 -12.30 8.92 -9.86
CA GLN A 124 -12.98 9.99 -10.62
C GLN A 124 -14.48 10.09 -10.34
N GLU A 125 -15.09 9.06 -9.75
CA GLU A 125 -16.52 9.02 -9.42
C GLU A 125 -16.81 9.64 -8.04
N ASN A 126 -15.77 10.01 -7.28
CA ASN A 126 -15.94 10.62 -5.97
C ASN A 126 -16.62 11.99 -6.06
N ASN A 127 -17.72 12.12 -5.33
CA ASN A 127 -18.53 13.33 -5.18
C ASN A 127 -18.31 14.06 -3.84
N ILE A 128 -17.45 13.53 -2.96
CA ILE A 128 -17.10 14.16 -1.69
C ILE A 128 -16.10 15.29 -1.97
N ALA A 129 -16.50 16.53 -1.69
CA ALA A 129 -15.64 17.72 -1.83
C ALA A 129 -14.78 17.97 -0.60
N LYS A 130 -15.26 17.58 0.58
CA LYS A 130 -14.60 17.90 1.84
C LYS A 130 -14.82 16.81 2.87
N ILE A 131 -13.77 16.53 3.62
CA ILE A 131 -13.81 15.69 4.82
C ILE A 131 -13.37 16.51 6.01
N ILE A 132 -14.13 16.39 7.08
CA ILE A 132 -13.71 16.80 8.41
C ILE A 132 -13.43 15.54 9.22
N ILE A 133 -12.18 15.40 9.65
CA ILE A 133 -11.73 14.32 10.51
C ILE A 133 -11.54 14.93 11.89
N LYS A 134 -12.36 14.53 12.85
CA LYS A 134 -12.06 14.81 14.25
C LYS A 134 -11.25 13.64 14.79
N VAL A 135 -10.12 13.95 15.40
CA VAL A 135 -9.29 12.99 16.12
C VAL A 135 -9.13 13.47 17.54
N ASN A 136 -9.70 12.73 18.49
CA ASN A 136 -9.83 13.17 19.87
C ASN A 136 -10.48 14.57 19.93
N SER A 137 -9.83 15.57 20.51
CA SER A 137 -10.33 16.95 20.57
C SER A 137 -9.87 17.85 19.41
N GLN A 138 -9.16 17.31 18.42
CA GLN A 138 -8.60 18.08 17.30
C GLN A 138 -9.41 17.86 16.02
N LYS A 139 -9.50 18.90 15.19
CA LYS A 139 -10.23 18.89 13.93
C LYS A 139 -9.28 19.12 12.77
N ILE A 140 -9.28 18.19 11.82
CA ILE A 140 -8.54 18.29 10.56
C ILE A 140 -9.57 18.47 9.44
N VAL A 141 -9.38 19.48 8.61
CA VAL A 141 -10.24 19.74 7.45
C VAL A 141 -9.45 19.45 6.19
N LYS A 142 -10.05 18.69 5.27
CA LYS A 142 -9.43 18.36 3.99
C LYS A 142 -10.39 18.59 2.84
N GLU A 143 -10.01 19.52 1.98
CA GLU A 143 -10.65 19.71 0.67
C GLU A 143 -10.14 18.66 -0.33
N ILE A 144 -11.05 18.17 -1.17
CA ILE A 144 -10.87 17.11 -2.15
C ILE A 144 -11.42 17.61 -3.46
N SER A 145 -10.65 17.43 -4.53
CA SER A 145 -11.14 17.74 -5.87
C SER A 145 -12.07 16.64 -6.37
N ILE A 146 -13.31 17.03 -6.68
CA ILE A 146 -14.31 16.14 -7.28
C ILE A 146 -13.99 15.87 -8.76
N GLY A 147 -14.40 14.70 -9.25
CA GLY A 147 -14.30 14.36 -10.67
C GLY A 147 -12.89 13.97 -11.12
N GLN A 148 -11.92 13.92 -10.20
CA GLN A 148 -10.54 13.54 -10.47
C GLN A 148 -9.97 12.61 -9.41
N LYS A 149 -8.95 11.84 -9.80
CA LYS A 149 -8.21 10.96 -8.88
C LYS A 149 -7.41 11.83 -7.93
N TYR A 150 -7.52 11.56 -6.64
CA TYR A 150 -6.87 12.37 -5.61
C TYR A 150 -6.19 11.46 -4.59
N VAL A 151 -4.98 11.85 -4.17
CA VAL A 151 -4.25 11.15 -3.10
C VAL A 151 -3.65 12.17 -2.14
N SER A 152 -3.98 12.04 -0.86
CA SER A 152 -3.39 12.84 0.22
C SER A 152 -3.03 11.98 1.41
N MET A 153 -1.86 12.27 2.01
CA MET A 153 -1.49 11.72 3.30
C MET A 153 -1.73 12.77 4.37
N ILE A 154 -2.49 12.41 5.39
CA ILE A 154 -2.93 13.27 6.47
C ILE A 154 -2.18 12.87 7.74
N ASN A 155 -1.44 13.81 8.33
CA ASN A 155 -0.74 13.57 9.58
C ASN A 155 -1.74 13.65 10.74
N ILE A 156 -1.74 12.64 11.61
CA ILE A 156 -2.60 12.64 12.79
C ILE A 156 -1.83 13.20 13.97
N PRO A 157 -2.36 14.24 14.64
CA PRO A 157 -1.75 14.79 15.85
C PRO A 157 -1.53 13.71 16.90
N LYS A 158 -0.38 13.73 17.57
CA LYS A 158 -0.03 12.75 18.60
C LYS A 158 -1.02 12.84 19.76
N SER A 159 -1.60 11.70 20.16
CA SER A 159 -2.39 11.63 21.38
C SER A 159 -1.50 11.58 22.63
N LYS A 160 -1.98 12.11 23.76
CA LYS A 160 -1.26 12.12 25.04
C LYS A 160 -1.07 10.71 25.62
N ASP A 161 -2.04 9.84 25.40
CA ASP A 161 -2.15 8.47 25.94
C ASP A 161 -2.01 7.39 24.85
N ASN A 162 -1.64 7.77 23.62
CA ASN A 162 -1.68 6.91 22.42
C ASN A 162 -3.06 6.31 22.09
N SER A 163 -4.15 6.79 22.69
CA SER A 163 -5.51 6.43 22.27
C SER A 163 -6.01 7.39 21.19
N TYR A 164 -6.72 6.85 20.21
CA TYR A 164 -7.27 7.63 19.11
C TYR A 164 -8.75 7.28 18.91
N SER A 165 -9.60 8.30 18.99
CA SER A 165 -10.99 8.25 18.56
C SER A 165 -11.15 9.07 17.29
N PHE A 166 -11.79 8.49 16.27
CA PHE A 166 -11.99 9.11 14.96
C PHE A 166 -13.48 9.33 14.70
N GLU A 167 -13.85 10.55 14.35
CA GLU A 167 -15.17 10.86 13.75
C GLU A 167 -14.97 11.47 12.37
N TYR A 168 -15.76 11.01 11.41
CA TYR A 168 -15.71 11.47 10.03
C TYR A 168 -17.00 12.18 9.65
N MET A 169 -16.88 13.35 9.04
CA MET A 169 -18.00 14.04 8.40
C MET A 169 -17.63 14.36 6.95
N TYR A 170 -18.50 13.95 6.04
CA TYR A 170 -18.32 14.10 4.59
C TYR A 170 -19.25 15.21 4.09
N PHE A 171 -18.79 15.99 3.12
CA PHE A 171 -19.59 17.05 2.51
C PHE A 171 -19.48 17.02 1.00
N ASP A 172 -20.60 17.31 0.33
CA ASP A 172 -20.65 17.48 -1.12
C ASP A 172 -20.06 18.84 -1.58
N LYS A 173 -20.01 19.06 -2.89
CA LYS A 173 -19.54 20.32 -3.50
C LYS A 173 -20.31 21.57 -3.06
N ASP A 174 -21.56 21.41 -2.63
CA ASP A 174 -22.42 22.52 -2.20
C ASP A 174 -22.29 22.75 -0.68
N GLY A 175 -21.43 21.98 0.00
CA GLY A 175 -21.18 22.07 1.44
C GLY A 175 -22.24 21.38 2.30
N ARG A 176 -23.11 20.56 1.70
CA ARG A 176 -24.12 19.79 2.44
C ARG A 176 -23.50 18.52 3.02
N PRO A 177 -23.82 18.15 4.27
CA PRO A 177 -23.32 16.91 4.86
C PRO A 177 -23.88 15.69 4.12
N ILE A 178 -23.02 14.72 3.84
CA ILE A 178 -23.39 13.40 3.33
C ILE A 178 -23.42 12.47 4.52
N ILE A 179 -24.61 11.96 4.85
CA ILE A 179 -24.80 10.97 5.91
C ILE A 179 -24.52 9.60 5.28
N GLN A 180 -23.51 8.89 5.77
CA GLN A 180 -23.33 7.48 5.46
C GLN A 180 -24.17 6.68 6.45
N GLU A 181 -25.13 5.89 5.94
CA GLU A 181 -25.88 4.88 6.72
C GLU A 181 -24.98 3.69 7.07
#